data_AF-A0A533WRB7-F1
#
_entry.id   AF-A0A533WRB7-F1
#
_cell.length_a   1.000
_cell.length_b   1.000
_cell.length_c   1.000
_cell.angle_alpha   90.00
_cell.angle_beta   90.00
_cell.angle_gamma   90.00
#
_symmetry.space_group_name_H-M   'P 1'
#
loop_
_entity.id
_entity.type
_entity.pdbx_description
1 polymer ?
#
loop_
_entity_poly.entity_id
_entity_poly.type
_entity_poly.pdbx_seq_one_letter_code
_entity_poly.pdbx_strand_id
1 'polypeptide(L)' 'GGKLDLEDGLILATLRGNILYQLYTNNGTITSQKIILDGLGRIREVGEGQDGYLYILTGNTDGKGFPDKKDDKLLRIVK' A
#
# COMPACT_ATOMS: atom_id res chain seq x y z
N GLY A 1 1.95 -3.11 17.45
CA GLY A 1 1.10 -2.22 16.65
C GLY A 1 -0.26 -2.84 16.46
N GLY A 2 -1.29 -2.01 16.44
CA GLY A 2 -2.68 -2.43 16.19
C GLY A 2 -2.99 -2.53 14.69
N LYS A 3 -4.22 -2.92 14.36
CA LYS A 3 -4.73 -2.84 12.99
C LYS A 3 -4.87 -1.37 12.56
N LEU A 4 -4.77 -1.13 11.25
CA LEU A 4 -5.18 0.16 10.71
C LEU A 4 -6.71 0.24 10.73
N ASP A 5 -7.24 1.39 11.12
CA ASP A 5 -8.63 1.73 10.91
C ASP A 5 -8.72 2.41 9.54
N LEU A 6 -9.33 1.73 8.58
CA LEU A 6 -9.35 2.14 7.18
C LEU A 6 -10.68 2.81 6.78
N GLU A 7 -11.65 2.89 7.70
CA GLU A 7 -13.01 3.33 7.40
C GLU A 7 -13.55 2.68 6.09
N ASP A 8 -14.46 3.33 5.36
CA ASP A 8 -14.89 2.92 4.01
C ASP A 8 -13.94 3.43 2.92
N GLY A 9 -12.63 3.53 3.22
CA GLY A 9 -11.61 4.05 2.31
C GLY A 9 -11.09 2.99 1.34
N LEU A 10 -10.89 3.37 0.08
CA LEU A 10 -10.23 2.54 -0.93
C LEU A 10 -8.71 2.60 -0.75
N ILE A 11 -8.03 1.44 -0.78
CA ILE A 11 -6.58 1.38 -0.68
C ILE A 11 -5.97 1.28 -2.08
N LEU A 12 -5.05 2.19 -2.40
CA LEU A 12 -4.38 2.26 -3.69
C LEU A 12 -2.88 2.07 -3.53
N ALA A 13 -2.38 0.92 -3.99
CA ALA A 13 -0.96 0.67 -4.19
C ALA A 13 -0.47 1.33 -5.49
N THR A 14 0.68 1.99 -5.45
CA THR A 14 1.27 2.61 -6.64
C THR A 14 2.65 2.05 -6.96
N LEU A 15 2.86 1.74 -8.24
CA LEU A 15 4.13 1.26 -8.76
C LEU A 15 5.14 2.39 -8.89
N ARG A 16 4.97 3.30 -9.87
CA ARG A 16 5.92 4.42 -10.07
C ARG A 16 5.78 5.51 -8.99
N GLY A 17 4.60 5.63 -8.39
CA GLY A 17 4.34 6.61 -7.34
C GLY A 17 5.03 6.31 -6.01
N ASN A 18 5.45 5.06 -5.79
CA ASN A 18 6.12 4.58 -4.58
C ASN A 18 5.38 4.89 -3.25
N ILE A 19 4.05 4.98 -3.32
CA ILE A 19 3.19 5.37 -2.19
C ILE A 19 2.00 4.41 -2.10
N LEU A 20 1.59 4.09 -0.87
CA LEU A 20 0.31 3.48 -0.54
C LEU A 20 -0.66 4.57 -0.07
N TYR A 21 -1.75 4.76 -0.81
CA TYR A 21 -2.78 5.74 -0.47
C TYR A 21 -4.01 5.09 0.15
N GLN A 22 -4.67 5.84 1.03
CA GLN A 22 -6.07 5.69 1.36
C GLN A 22 -6.85 6.77 0.61
N LEU A 23 -7.85 6.39 -0.16
CA LEU A 23 -8.71 7.29 -0.92
C LEU A 23 -10.11 7.23 -0.34
N TYR A 24 -10.70 8.40 -0.10
CA TYR A 24 -12.08 8.51 0.32
C TYR A 24 -12.92 8.89 -0.90
N THR A 25 -14.06 8.22 -1.08
CA THR A 25 -14.93 8.45 -2.22
C THR A 25 -16.35 8.80 -1.80
N ASN A 26 -16.98 9.70 -2.56
CA ASN A 26 -18.40 9.99 -2.46
C ASN A 26 -19.01 9.96 -3.86
N ASN A 27 -20.06 9.16 -4.06
CA ASN A 27 -20.74 8.98 -5.35
C ASN A 27 -19.77 8.72 -6.52
N GLY A 28 -18.81 7.81 -6.33
CA GLY A 28 -17.82 7.43 -7.34
C GLY A 28 -16.71 8.47 -7.60
N THR A 29 -16.69 9.59 -6.88
CA THR A 29 -15.66 10.63 -6.99
C THR A 29 -14.73 10.60 -5.79
N ILE A 30 -13.41 10.73 -6.01
CA ILE A 30 -12.43 10.86 -4.93
C ILE A 30 -12.61 12.24 -4.29
N THR A 31 -12.86 12.28 -2.98
CA THR A 31 -13.05 13.52 -2.21
C THR A 31 -11.80 13.92 -1.43
N SER A 32 -10.98 12.95 -1.02
CA SER A 32 -9.71 13.19 -0.34
C SER A 32 -8.78 11.99 -0.46
N GLN A 33 -7.49 12.22 -0.21
CA GLN A 33 -6.46 11.19 -0.19
C GLN A 33 -5.55 11.36 1.02
N LYS A 34 -5.05 10.25 1.56
CA LYS A 34 -4.10 10.19 2.66
C LYS A 34 -2.97 9.22 2.32
N ILE A 35 -1.73 9.58 2.63
CA ILE A 35 -0.60 8.66 2.53
C ILE A 35 -0.61 7.74 3.76
N ILE A 36 -0.69 6.43 3.54
CA ILE A 36 -0.57 5.43 4.60
C ILE A 36 0.90 5.06 4.80
N LEU A 37 1.63 4.87 3.70
CA LEU A 37 3.00 4.39 3.72
C LEU A 37 3.74 4.83 2.46
N ASP A 38 5.02 5.13 2.61
CA ASP A 38 5.95 5.46 1.53
C ASP A 38 7.33 4.83 1.81
N GLY A 39 8.30 5.12 0.95
CA GLY A 39 9.71 4.74 1.17
C GLY A 39 10.07 3.27 0.89
N LEU A 40 9.10 2.43 0.52
CA LEU A 40 9.34 1.02 0.17
C LEU A 40 9.65 0.78 -1.31
N GLY A 41 9.60 1.83 -2.13
CA GLY A 41 9.66 1.72 -3.58
C GLY A 41 8.31 1.29 -4.16
N ARG A 42 8.36 0.45 -5.20
CA ARG A 42 7.20 0.06 -6.00
C ARG A 42 6.31 -0.89 -5.21
N ILE A 43 5.07 -0.51 -4.99
CA ILE A 43 4.07 -1.36 -4.32
C ILE A 43 3.18 -1.98 -5.39
N ARG A 44 3.24 -3.31 -5.51
CA ARG A 44 2.55 -4.05 -6.58
C ARG A 44 1.15 -4.48 -6.17
N GLU A 45 0.98 -4.85 -4.90
CA GLU A 45 -0.27 -5.40 -4.41
C GLU A 45 -0.49 -4.98 -2.96
N VAL A 46 -1.76 -4.85 -2.60
CA VAL A 46 -2.25 -4.64 -1.24
C VAL A 46 -3.51 -5.47 -1.04
N GLY A 47 -3.62 -6.12 0.11
CA GLY A 47 -4.80 -6.91 0.46
C GLY A 47 -4.96 -7.04 1.97
N GLU A 48 -6.19 -7.25 2.42
CA GLU A 48 -6.48 -7.56 3.81
C GLU A 48 -6.40 -9.08 4.03
N GLY A 49 -5.63 -9.49 5.03
CA GLY A 49 -5.57 -10.89 5.46
C GLY A 49 -6.80 -11.28 6.28
N GLN A 50 -7.02 -12.58 6.47
CA GLN A 50 -8.11 -13.09 7.32
C GLN A 50 -7.98 -12.67 8.80
N ASP A 51 -6.78 -12.28 9.21
CA ASP A 51 -6.49 -11.72 10.53
C ASP A 51 -6.86 -10.22 10.64
N GLY A 52 -7.33 -9.60 9.56
CA GLY A 52 -7.74 -8.20 9.46
C GLY A 52 -6.58 -7.20 9.45
N TYR A 53 -5.37 -7.64 9.09
CA TYR A 53 -4.25 -6.74 8.82
C TYR A 53 -4.09 -6.50 7.32
N LEU A 54 -3.61 -5.31 6.95
CA LEU A 54 -3.16 -5.06 5.58
C LEU A 54 -1.79 -5.67 5.34
N TYR A 55 -1.66 -6.32 4.20
CA TYR A 55 -0.43 -6.86 3.66
C TYR A 55 -0.12 -6.18 2.33
N ILE A 56 1.16 -5.93 2.09
CA ILE A 56 1.65 -5.39 0.82
C ILE A 56 2.76 -6.25 0.26
N LEU A 57 2.82 -6.32 -1.07
CA LEU A 57 3.92 -6.93 -1.82
C LEU A 57 4.66 -5.83 -2.61
N THR A 58 5.97 -5.72 -2.41
CA THR A 58 6.81 -4.84 -3.25
C THR A 58 7.11 -5.50 -4.60
N GLY A 59 7.37 -4.68 -5.61
CA GLY A 59 7.74 -5.10 -6.96
C GLY A 59 8.94 -4.32 -7.49
N ASN A 60 9.99 -4.20 -6.68
CA ASN A 60 11.20 -3.44 -6.97
C ASN A 60 12.13 -4.17 -7.96
N THR A 61 12.03 -5.51 -8.03
CA THR A 61 12.86 -6.34 -8.93
C THR A 61 12.28 -6.51 -10.33
N ASP A 62 11.18 -5.82 -10.67
CA ASP A 62 10.50 -5.94 -11.97
C ASP A 62 11.21 -5.26 -13.16
N GLY A 63 12.45 -4.82 -12.95
CA GLY A 63 13.29 -4.15 -13.95
C GLY A 63 12.99 -2.67 -14.16
N LYS A 64 12.05 -2.09 -13.40
CA LYS A 64 11.63 -0.67 -13.54
C LYS A 64 11.95 0.18 -12.30
N GLY A 65 12.75 -0.35 -11.37
CA GLY A 65 13.15 0.31 -10.13
C GLY A 65 14.63 0.11 -9.81
N PHE A 66 15.01 0.49 -8.60
CA PHE A 66 16.35 0.32 -8.05
C PHE A 66 16.25 -0.64 -6.85
N PRO A 67 16.33 -1.96 -7.06
CA PRO A 67 16.10 -2.93 -6.00
C PRO A 67 17.24 -2.93 -4.98
N ASP A 68 16.88 -3.11 -3.70
CA ASP A 68 17.81 -3.46 -2.64
C ASP A 68 18.11 -4.97 -2.66
N LYS A 69 19.21 -5.40 -2.04
CA LYS A 69 19.55 -6.83 -1.83
C LYS A 69 18.47 -7.61 -1.09
N LYS A 70 17.60 -6.94 -0.32
CA LYS A 70 16.51 -7.57 0.43
C LYS A 70 15.14 -7.47 -0.25
N ASP A 71 15.07 -7.02 -1.50
CA ASP A 71 13.84 -7.02 -2.28
C ASP A 71 13.61 -8.36 -3.00
N ASP A 72 12.38 -8.77 -3.26
CA ASP A 72 11.10 -8.14 -2.88
C ASP A 72 10.58 -8.58 -1.50
N LYS A 73 9.66 -7.80 -0.94
CA LYS A 73 9.16 -7.97 0.43
C LYS A 73 7.64 -8.16 0.46
N LEU A 74 7.19 -9.15 1.24
CA LEU A 74 5.84 -9.23 1.76
C LEU A 74 5.82 -8.63 3.17
N LEU A 75 5.06 -7.57 3.38
CA LEU A 75 5.04 -6.81 4.63
C LEU A 75 3.63 -6.73 5.20
N ARG A 76 3.51 -6.86 6.52
CA ARG A 76 2.29 -6.56 7.27
C ARG A 76 2.35 -5.14 7.81
N ILE A 77 1.32 -4.35 7.57
CA ILE A 77 1.23 -2.98 8.09
C ILE A 77 0.60 -3.01 9.47
N VAL A 78 1.24 -2.30 10.41
CA VAL A 78 0.75 -2.12 11.78
C VAL A 78 0.72 -0.64 12.11
N LYS A 79 -0.23 -0.25 12.96
CA LYS A 79 -0.29 1.09 13.57
C LYS A 79 0.87 1.32 14.54
#